data_AF-A0A2P5EM57-F1
#
_entry.id   AF-A0A2P5EM57-F1
#
_cell.length_a   1.000
_cell.length_b   1.000
_cell.length_c   1.000
_cell.angle_alpha   90.00
_cell.angle_beta   90.00
_cell.angle_gamma   90.00
#
_symmetry.space_group_name_H-M   'P 1'
#
loop_
_entity.id
_entity.type
_entity.pdbx_description
1 polymer ?
#
loop_
_entity_poly.entity_id
_entity_poly.type
_entity_poly.pdbx_seq_one_letter_code
_entity_poly.pdbx_strand_id
1 'polypeptide(L)'
;MFTKFFQKPTQQQQQQQQQRNEAEGSLTPADFNPRIDFHYGIPSTASILAFDSIQSLLAIGTLDGRIKVIGGDNVEGLLVSPKQLPFKNLEFLQNQGFLASVSSDNEIQVWDLENRVLASALQWGSNITSFSVIYGTSYMYIGSEHGDVTVLKYYADDRKILQLPYYIPANIISDEDGMSLPDQLSVIGVLHQPCSPGNRILVAYENGLIILWDASEDQVVLVRGSKDLELKYKTVVDCVKGTKHDLPDHLSNQNQMEKEISSLCWASENGSVLAVGYVDGDIVFWDISNDVSSKDWGPEESADSVVKLQLASGNRRLPVIVLHWSMTGSCNHQGGQLFVYGGDQIGSEEVLTVWF
;
A
#
# COMPACT_ATOMS: atom_id res chain seq x y z
N MET A 1 -69.17 -44.13 -64.11
CA MET A 1 -67.83 -43.97 -64.71
C MET A 1 -67.09 -42.91 -63.90
N PHE A 2 -65.89 -43.25 -63.42
CA PHE A 2 -64.88 -42.41 -62.74
C PHE A 2 -65.12 -41.94 -61.29
N THR A 3 -64.64 -42.79 -60.38
CA THR A 3 -63.93 -42.51 -59.12
C THR A 3 -62.74 -41.54 -59.25
N LYS A 4 -62.36 -40.90 -58.12
CA LYS A 4 -61.11 -40.16 -57.75
C LYS A 4 -61.28 -38.63 -57.71
N PHE A 5 -60.69 -37.84 -56.80
CA PHE A 5 -59.63 -37.97 -55.80
C PHE A 5 -59.82 -36.81 -54.81
N PHE A 6 -59.66 -37.00 -53.50
CA PHE A 6 -58.96 -36.08 -52.57
C PHE A 6 -58.80 -36.80 -51.24
N GLN A 7 -57.66 -37.49 -51.09
CA GLN A 7 -57.20 -38.02 -49.81
C GLN A 7 -56.84 -36.84 -48.91
N LYS A 8 -57.40 -36.81 -47.70
CA LYS A 8 -56.85 -36.00 -46.60
C LYS A 8 -55.41 -36.49 -46.33
N PRO A 9 -54.43 -35.59 -46.15
CA PRO A 9 -53.09 -36.01 -45.76
C PRO A 9 -53.15 -36.72 -44.40
N THR A 10 -52.53 -37.89 -44.34
CA THR A 10 -52.40 -38.72 -43.15
C THR A 10 -51.62 -37.98 -42.07
N GLN A 11 -51.96 -38.18 -40.79
CA GLN A 11 -51.27 -37.58 -39.63
C GLN A 11 -49.73 -37.76 -39.63
N GLN A 12 -49.19 -38.70 -40.40
CA GLN A 12 -47.75 -38.88 -40.62
C GLN A 12 -47.09 -37.74 -41.42
N GLN A 13 -47.80 -37.07 -42.33
CA GLN A 13 -47.25 -35.90 -43.07
C GLN A 13 -47.24 -34.64 -42.21
N GLN A 14 -48.16 -34.48 -41.25
CA GLN A 14 -48.10 -33.38 -40.28
C GLN A 14 -47.00 -33.58 -39.23
N GLN A 15 -46.72 -34.82 -38.81
CA GLN A 15 -45.58 -35.11 -37.93
C GLN A 15 -44.22 -34.92 -38.62
N GLN A 16 -44.08 -35.27 -39.90
CA GLN A 16 -42.84 -35.00 -40.64
C GLN A 16 -42.63 -33.50 -40.94
N GLN A 17 -43.70 -32.71 -41.05
CA GLN A 17 -43.58 -31.25 -41.26
C GLN A 17 -43.35 -30.49 -39.93
N GLN A 18 -43.85 -31.00 -38.80
CA GLN A 18 -43.47 -30.52 -37.46
C GLN A 18 -42.03 -30.88 -37.09
N GLN A 19 -41.56 -32.10 -37.37
CA GLN A 19 -40.17 -32.49 -37.13
C GLN A 19 -39.16 -31.80 -38.08
N ARG A 20 -39.59 -31.37 -39.27
CA ARG A 20 -38.72 -30.65 -40.21
C ARG A 20 -38.60 -29.15 -39.89
N ASN A 21 -39.55 -28.58 -39.15
CA ASN A 21 -39.50 -27.20 -38.68
C ASN A 21 -38.76 -27.04 -37.34
N GLU A 22 -38.51 -28.12 -36.59
CA GLU A 22 -37.66 -28.10 -35.38
C GLU A 22 -36.15 -28.18 -35.72
N ALA A 23 -35.80 -28.41 -37.00
CA ALA A 23 -34.42 -28.50 -37.47
C ALA A 23 -33.84 -27.16 -37.97
N GLU A 24 -34.59 -26.06 -37.88
CA GLU A 24 -34.09 -24.71 -38.15
C GLU A 24 -33.94 -23.93 -36.84
N GLY A 25 -32.71 -23.92 -36.31
CA GLY A 25 -32.22 -22.83 -35.47
C GLY A 25 -32.76 -22.73 -34.05
N SER A 26 -32.87 -23.84 -33.30
CA SER A 26 -33.03 -23.74 -31.85
C SER A 26 -31.67 -23.46 -31.21
N LEU A 27 -31.40 -22.19 -30.88
CA LEU A 27 -30.22 -21.81 -30.11
C LEU A 27 -30.28 -22.50 -28.74
N THR A 28 -29.28 -23.31 -28.45
CA THR A 28 -29.10 -23.97 -27.17
C THR A 28 -28.43 -23.01 -26.17
N PRO A 29 -28.61 -23.19 -24.85
CA PRO A 29 -27.86 -22.42 -23.86
C PRO A 29 -26.33 -22.48 -24.03
N ALA A 30 -25.81 -23.54 -24.67
CA ALA A 30 -24.39 -23.67 -24.99
C ALA A 30 -23.92 -22.74 -26.13
N ASP A 31 -24.85 -22.25 -26.96
CA ASP A 31 -24.57 -21.27 -28.03
C ASP A 31 -24.46 -19.83 -27.49
N PHE A 32 -24.87 -19.62 -26.23
CA PHE A 32 -24.79 -18.32 -25.56
C PHE A 32 -23.67 -18.32 -24.52
N ASN A 33 -22.66 -17.50 -24.77
CA ASN A 33 -21.56 -17.26 -23.85
C ASN A 33 -21.38 -15.74 -23.69
N PRO A 34 -22.35 -15.06 -23.03
CA PRO A 34 -22.27 -13.62 -22.82
C PRO A 34 -21.03 -13.30 -22.00
N ARG A 35 -20.19 -12.40 -22.54
CA ARG A 35 -18.96 -11.93 -21.90
C ARG A 35 -18.95 -10.42 -21.94
N ILE A 36 -18.36 -9.83 -20.91
CA ILE A 36 -18.06 -8.41 -20.91
C ILE A 36 -16.91 -8.20 -21.88
N ASP A 37 -17.16 -7.46 -22.96
CA ASP A 37 -16.16 -7.15 -23.99
C ASP A 37 -15.43 -5.84 -23.67
N PHE A 38 -16.17 -4.84 -23.18
CA PHE A 38 -15.64 -3.52 -22.83
C PHE A 38 -16.35 -2.93 -21.60
N HIS A 39 -15.62 -2.08 -20.86
CA HIS A 39 -16.17 -1.32 -19.74
C HIS A 39 -15.87 0.17 -19.92
N TYR A 40 -16.90 1.00 -20.09
CA TYR A 40 -16.71 2.44 -20.24
C TYR A 40 -16.57 3.15 -18.89
N GLY A 41 -15.64 4.10 -18.83
CA GLY A 41 -15.42 4.94 -17.65
C GLY A 41 -14.70 4.24 -16.49
N ILE A 42 -14.67 4.94 -15.37
CA ILE A 42 -14.08 4.47 -14.11
C ILE A 42 -15.19 3.76 -13.31
N PRO A 43 -14.93 2.56 -12.74
CA PRO A 43 -15.92 1.89 -11.89
C PRO A 43 -16.34 2.78 -10.72
N SER A 44 -17.64 2.87 -10.44
CA SER A 44 -18.17 3.67 -9.31
C SER A 44 -17.68 3.19 -7.94
N THR A 45 -17.26 1.93 -7.86
CA THR A 45 -16.73 1.29 -6.67
C THR A 45 -15.20 1.32 -6.59
N ALA A 46 -14.53 2.20 -7.35
CA ALA A 46 -13.07 2.36 -7.26
C ALA A 46 -12.66 2.72 -5.83
N SER A 47 -11.65 2.02 -5.29
CA SER A 47 -11.23 2.16 -3.90
C SER A 47 -9.71 2.27 -3.72
N ILE A 48 -8.93 1.71 -4.63
CA ILE A 48 -7.46 1.71 -4.54
C ILE A 48 -6.84 1.88 -5.93
N LEU A 49 -5.69 2.55 -5.97
CA LEU A 49 -4.95 2.82 -7.19
C LEU A 49 -3.52 2.28 -7.07
N ALA A 50 -2.96 1.86 -8.19
CA ALA A 50 -1.54 1.58 -8.33
C ALA A 50 -1.06 2.13 -9.67
N PHE A 51 0.21 2.53 -9.75
CA PHE A 51 0.79 3.08 -10.97
C PHE A 51 2.16 2.46 -11.26
N ASP A 52 2.35 1.99 -12.49
CA ASP A 52 3.67 1.63 -13.03
C ASP A 52 4.17 2.81 -13.89
N SER A 53 5.20 3.51 -13.40
CA SER A 53 5.78 4.65 -14.09
C SER A 53 6.59 4.28 -15.33
N ILE A 54 7.09 3.04 -15.42
CA ILE A 54 7.87 2.56 -16.56
C ILE A 54 6.93 2.18 -17.71
N GLN A 55 5.88 1.42 -17.39
CA GLN A 55 4.89 0.98 -18.39
C GLN A 55 3.79 2.01 -18.63
N SER A 56 3.72 3.08 -17.82
CA SER A 56 2.66 4.08 -17.84
C SER A 56 1.26 3.46 -17.72
N LEU A 57 1.13 2.51 -16.80
CA LEU A 57 -0.10 1.79 -16.51
C LEU A 57 -0.68 2.25 -15.17
N LEU A 58 -1.98 2.51 -15.15
CA LEU A 58 -2.76 2.76 -13.93
C LEU A 58 -3.69 1.58 -13.69
N ALA A 59 -3.57 0.94 -12.54
CA ALA A 59 -4.51 -0.06 -12.07
C ALA A 59 -5.47 0.58 -11.06
N ILE A 60 -6.76 0.27 -11.22
CA ILE A 60 -7.87 0.78 -10.43
C ILE A 60 -8.59 -0.42 -9.83
N GLY A 61 -8.36 -0.69 -8.55
CA GLY A 61 -9.05 -1.73 -7.79
C GLY A 61 -10.40 -1.25 -7.27
N THR A 62 -11.38 -2.15 -7.21
CA THR A 62 -12.74 -1.84 -6.79
C THR A 62 -13.18 -2.61 -5.54
N LEU A 63 -14.23 -2.13 -4.88
CA LEU A 63 -14.84 -2.78 -3.71
C LEU A 63 -15.49 -4.15 -4.03
N ASP A 64 -15.71 -4.47 -5.30
CA ASP A 64 -16.29 -5.75 -5.76
C ASP A 64 -15.25 -6.66 -6.42
N GLY A 65 -13.97 -6.46 -6.12
CA GLY A 65 -12.88 -7.35 -6.55
C GLY A 65 -12.55 -7.30 -8.03
N ARG A 66 -12.82 -6.17 -8.70
CA ARG A 66 -12.39 -5.92 -10.08
C ARG A 66 -11.15 -5.03 -10.07
N ILE A 67 -10.29 -5.22 -11.06
CA ILE A 67 -9.15 -4.34 -11.30
C ILE A 67 -9.21 -3.89 -12.74
N LYS A 68 -9.47 -2.60 -12.96
CA LYS A 68 -9.40 -1.99 -14.29
C LYS A 68 -7.99 -1.44 -14.48
N VAL A 69 -7.30 -1.91 -15.51
CA VAL A 69 -5.97 -1.43 -15.90
C VAL A 69 -6.13 -0.55 -17.14
N ILE A 70 -5.61 0.67 -17.09
CA ILE A 70 -5.61 1.62 -18.21
C ILE A 70 -4.18 2.12 -18.46
N GLY A 71 -3.86 2.45 -19.72
CA GLY A 71 -2.55 2.98 -20.10
C GLY A 71 -2.62 3.91 -21.32
N GLY A 72 -1.45 4.24 -21.86
CA GLY A 72 -1.34 4.95 -23.13
C GLY A 72 -1.94 4.16 -24.31
N ASP A 73 -2.14 4.83 -25.44
CA ASP A 73 -2.53 4.20 -26.73
C ASP A 73 -3.80 3.31 -26.68
N ASN A 74 -4.80 3.69 -25.89
CA ASN A 74 -6.05 2.93 -25.67
C ASN A 74 -5.85 1.56 -25.01
N VAL A 75 -4.74 1.35 -24.30
CA VAL A 75 -4.56 0.16 -23.48
C VAL A 75 -5.61 0.14 -22.37
N GLU A 76 -6.48 -0.86 -22.40
CA GLU A 76 -7.45 -1.15 -21.35
C GLU A 76 -7.59 -2.66 -21.13
N GLY A 77 -7.70 -3.06 -19.86
CA GLY A 77 -8.01 -4.42 -19.44
C GLY A 77 -8.83 -4.44 -18.16
N LEU A 78 -9.69 -5.45 -18.01
CA LEU A 78 -10.46 -5.69 -16.79
C LEU A 78 -10.10 -7.08 -16.25
N LEU A 79 -9.62 -7.11 -15.02
CA LEU A 79 -9.35 -8.32 -14.26
C LEU A 79 -10.44 -8.49 -13.20
N VAL A 80 -10.86 -9.73 -12.94
CA VAL A 80 -11.95 -10.02 -12.00
C VAL A 80 -11.50 -11.11 -11.03
N SER A 81 -11.51 -10.79 -9.75
CA SER A 81 -11.18 -11.71 -8.67
C SER A 81 -12.29 -12.73 -8.45
N PRO A 82 -11.98 -14.03 -8.28
CA PRO A 82 -12.98 -15.05 -8.01
C PRO A 82 -13.82 -14.78 -6.77
N LYS A 83 -13.24 -14.15 -5.73
CA LYS A 83 -13.90 -13.88 -4.45
C LYS A 83 -14.72 -12.58 -4.40
N GLN A 84 -14.58 -11.71 -5.40
CA GLN A 84 -15.32 -10.42 -5.49
C GLN A 84 -15.24 -9.57 -4.21
N LEU A 85 -14.06 -9.52 -3.56
CA LEU A 85 -13.83 -8.75 -2.34
C LEU A 85 -13.01 -7.47 -2.63
N PRO A 86 -13.14 -6.42 -1.80
CA PRO A 86 -12.27 -5.25 -1.87
C PRO A 86 -10.78 -5.60 -1.72
N PHE A 87 -9.92 -4.76 -2.25
CA PHE A 87 -8.47 -4.85 -2.06
C PHE A 87 -7.98 -3.87 -0.98
N LYS A 88 -7.11 -4.34 -0.09
CA LYS A 88 -6.38 -3.53 0.90
C LYS A 88 -5.09 -2.96 0.31
N ASN A 89 -4.43 -3.70 -0.58
CA ASN A 89 -3.18 -3.27 -1.23
C ASN A 89 -3.20 -3.64 -2.72
N LEU A 90 -2.55 -2.81 -3.53
CA LEU A 90 -2.43 -2.98 -4.98
C LEU A 90 -1.10 -2.36 -5.42
N GLU A 91 -0.19 -3.16 -5.98
CA GLU A 91 1.12 -2.68 -6.42
C GLU A 91 1.62 -3.46 -7.64
N PHE A 92 2.27 -2.77 -8.58
CA PHE A 92 2.86 -3.41 -9.74
C PHE A 92 4.18 -4.11 -9.37
N LEU A 93 4.39 -5.32 -9.91
CA LEU A 93 5.75 -5.85 -10.06
C LEU A 93 6.37 -5.10 -11.25
N GLN A 94 6.95 -3.94 -10.95
CA GLN A 94 7.29 -2.93 -11.94
C GLN A 94 8.11 -3.48 -13.09
N ASN A 95 7.70 -3.09 -14.31
CA ASN A 95 8.32 -3.50 -15.56
C ASN A 95 8.41 -5.03 -15.78
N GLN A 96 7.61 -5.83 -15.06
CA GLN A 96 7.55 -7.29 -15.25
C GLN A 96 6.22 -7.75 -15.86
N GLY A 97 5.26 -6.84 -16.09
CA GLY A 97 3.95 -7.19 -16.65
C GLY A 97 3.04 -7.95 -15.66
N PHE A 98 3.33 -7.85 -14.36
CA PHE A 98 2.54 -8.46 -13.30
C PHE A 98 2.07 -7.40 -12.30
N LEU A 99 0.92 -7.66 -11.70
CA LEU A 99 0.32 -6.83 -10.66
C LEU A 99 0.05 -7.69 -9.42
N ALA A 100 0.46 -7.23 -8.25
CA ALA A 100 0.16 -7.86 -6.98
C ALA A 100 -1.01 -7.13 -6.31
N SER A 101 -1.91 -7.88 -5.69
CA SER A 101 -3.02 -7.35 -4.91
C SER A 101 -3.24 -8.16 -3.65
N VAL A 102 -3.65 -7.51 -2.57
CA VAL A 102 -4.06 -8.16 -1.33
C VAL A 102 -5.54 -7.85 -1.10
N SER A 103 -6.37 -8.88 -1.01
CA SER A 103 -7.80 -8.75 -0.73
C SER A 103 -8.07 -8.47 0.75
N SER A 104 -9.31 -8.06 1.07
CA SER A 104 -9.73 -7.80 2.44
C SER A 104 -9.69 -9.02 3.35
N ASP A 105 -9.81 -10.23 2.80
CA ASP A 105 -9.67 -11.52 3.48
C ASP A 105 -8.23 -12.06 3.47
N ASN A 106 -7.23 -11.22 3.19
CA ASN A 106 -5.81 -11.54 3.23
C ASN A 106 -5.37 -12.61 2.21
N GLU A 107 -6.02 -12.67 1.05
CA GLU A 107 -5.54 -13.44 -0.09
C GLU A 107 -4.62 -12.57 -0.95
N ILE A 108 -3.39 -13.04 -1.15
CA ILE A 108 -2.38 -12.40 -1.98
C ILE A 108 -2.54 -12.97 -3.38
N GLN A 109 -2.83 -12.11 -4.34
CA GLN A 109 -3.08 -12.47 -5.73
C GLN A 109 -2.03 -11.80 -6.62
N VAL A 110 -1.48 -12.56 -7.58
CA VAL A 110 -0.61 -12.03 -8.64
C VAL A 110 -1.31 -12.22 -9.98
N TRP A 111 -1.41 -11.13 -10.73
CA TRP A 111 -2.12 -11.03 -12.00
C TRP A 111 -1.13 -10.92 -13.15
N ASP A 112 -1.35 -11.71 -14.18
CA ASP A 112 -0.64 -11.62 -15.46
C ASP A 112 -1.39 -10.62 -16.35
N LEU A 113 -0.78 -9.46 -16.59
CA LEU A 113 -1.41 -8.36 -17.32
C LEU A 113 -1.46 -8.62 -18.83
N GLU A 114 -0.49 -9.37 -19.35
CA GLU A 114 -0.43 -9.73 -20.77
C GLU A 114 -1.55 -10.71 -21.12
N ASN A 115 -1.69 -11.78 -20.32
CA ASN A 115 -2.71 -12.81 -20.53
C ASN A 115 -4.06 -12.45 -19.90
N ARG A 116 -4.13 -11.39 -19.08
CA ARG A 116 -5.32 -10.90 -18.38
C ARG A 116 -5.96 -11.97 -17.48
N VAL A 117 -5.12 -12.72 -16.76
CA VAL A 117 -5.55 -13.83 -15.89
C VAL A 117 -4.93 -13.71 -14.51
N LEU A 118 -5.60 -14.33 -13.53
CA LEU A 118 -5.01 -14.58 -12.22
C LEU A 118 -3.91 -15.64 -12.36
N ALA A 119 -2.66 -15.26 -12.12
CA ALA A 119 -1.52 -16.15 -12.29
C ALA A 119 -1.29 -17.02 -11.05
N SER A 120 -1.40 -16.44 -9.85
CA SER A 120 -1.22 -17.14 -8.57
C SER A 120 -2.08 -16.50 -7.49
N ALA A 121 -2.51 -17.31 -6.52
CA ALA A 121 -3.18 -16.85 -5.32
C ALA A 121 -2.63 -17.62 -4.10
N LEU A 122 -2.46 -16.91 -2.98
CA LEU A 122 -1.99 -17.46 -1.71
C LEU A 122 -2.85 -16.89 -0.58
N GLN A 123 -3.57 -17.76 0.12
CA GLN A 123 -4.31 -17.38 1.33
C GLN A 123 -3.35 -17.21 2.51
N TRP A 124 -3.32 -16.01 3.10
CA TRP A 124 -2.54 -15.75 4.30
C TRP A 124 -3.35 -16.10 5.56
N GLY A 125 -2.64 -16.56 6.60
CA GLY A 125 -3.25 -17.10 7.82
C GLY A 125 -3.64 -16.07 8.88
N SER A 126 -2.93 -14.94 8.94
CA SER A 126 -3.18 -13.83 9.88
C SER A 126 -3.66 -12.58 9.14
N ASN A 127 -3.97 -11.50 9.87
CA ASN A 127 -4.28 -10.23 9.24
C ASN A 127 -3.02 -9.59 8.64
N ILE A 128 -3.07 -9.30 7.33
CA ILE A 128 -2.04 -8.50 6.66
C ILE A 128 -2.38 -7.03 6.92
N THR A 129 -1.45 -6.32 7.55
CA THR A 129 -1.62 -4.92 7.97
C THR A 129 -0.78 -3.98 7.13
N SER A 130 0.29 -4.48 6.51
CA SER A 130 1.08 -3.74 5.52
C SER A 130 1.63 -4.66 4.43
N PHE A 131 1.84 -4.07 3.25
CA PHE A 131 2.31 -4.76 2.06
C PHE A 131 3.21 -3.80 1.27
N SER A 132 4.30 -4.31 0.69
CA SER A 132 5.11 -3.53 -0.25
C SER A 132 5.88 -4.44 -1.20
N VAL A 133 5.91 -4.08 -2.47
CA VAL A 133 6.77 -4.70 -3.50
C VAL A 133 8.14 -4.04 -3.47
N ILE A 134 9.21 -4.85 -3.48
CA ILE A 134 10.57 -4.32 -3.62
C ILE A 134 10.78 -3.86 -5.06
N TYR A 135 11.11 -2.58 -5.22
CA TYR A 135 11.31 -1.91 -6.50
C TYR A 135 12.21 -2.73 -7.44
N GLY A 136 11.76 -2.95 -8.68
CA GLY A 136 12.51 -3.67 -9.71
C GLY A 136 12.68 -5.17 -9.48
N THR A 137 11.96 -5.78 -8.53
CA THR A 137 12.06 -7.22 -8.24
C THR A 137 10.68 -7.88 -8.13
N SER A 138 10.65 -9.20 -7.91
CA SER A 138 9.43 -9.99 -7.65
C SER A 138 9.26 -10.35 -6.17
N TYR A 139 10.00 -9.68 -5.28
CA TYR A 139 9.90 -9.86 -3.84
C TYR A 139 8.85 -8.92 -3.24
N MET A 140 8.14 -9.42 -2.23
CA MET A 140 7.07 -8.70 -1.53
C MET A 140 7.29 -8.83 -0.02
N TYR A 141 7.16 -7.72 0.69
CA TYR A 141 7.11 -7.69 2.14
C TYR A 141 5.67 -7.74 2.63
N ILE A 142 5.43 -8.59 3.63
CA ILE A 142 4.16 -8.74 4.33
C ILE A 142 4.39 -8.37 5.78
N GLY A 143 3.81 -7.27 6.25
CA GLY A 143 3.72 -6.96 7.68
C GLY A 143 2.42 -7.48 8.25
N SER A 144 2.49 -8.03 9.45
CA SER A 144 1.35 -8.65 10.13
C SER A 144 0.91 -7.86 11.37
N GLU A 145 -0.31 -8.16 11.83
CA GLU A 145 -0.86 -7.66 13.10
C GLU A 145 -0.03 -8.07 14.34
N HIS A 146 0.82 -9.08 14.21
CA HIS A 146 1.69 -9.56 15.28
C HIS A 146 3.06 -8.87 15.32
N GLY A 147 3.34 -7.94 14.40
CA GLY A 147 4.58 -7.16 14.39
C GLY A 147 5.73 -7.77 13.60
N ASP A 148 5.54 -8.95 13.01
CA ASP A 148 6.53 -9.60 12.16
C ASP A 148 6.40 -9.14 10.70
N VAL A 149 7.54 -9.14 10.00
CA VAL A 149 7.61 -8.92 8.55
C VAL A 149 8.15 -10.16 7.87
N THR A 150 7.35 -10.75 6.99
CA THR A 150 7.72 -11.92 6.19
C THR A 150 8.01 -11.52 4.75
N VAL A 151 8.91 -12.25 4.09
CA VAL A 151 9.24 -12.04 2.66
C VAL A 151 8.61 -13.13 1.80
N LEU A 152 7.91 -12.71 0.75
CA LEU A 152 7.41 -13.58 -0.30
C LEU A 152 8.16 -13.31 -1.60
N LYS A 153 8.19 -14.30 -2.49
CA LYS A 153 8.67 -14.14 -3.86
C LYS A 153 7.68 -14.74 -4.84
N TYR A 154 7.37 -13.99 -5.88
CA TYR A 154 6.67 -14.53 -7.04
C TYR A 154 7.67 -15.10 -8.05
N TYR A 155 7.47 -16.36 -8.44
CA TYR A 155 8.26 -17.05 -9.47
C TYR A 155 7.43 -17.09 -10.75
N ALA A 156 7.78 -16.23 -11.71
CA ALA A 156 7.04 -16.09 -12.97
C ALA A 156 7.01 -17.39 -13.80
N ASP A 157 8.12 -18.14 -13.82
CA ASP A 157 8.23 -19.40 -14.55
C ASP A 157 7.26 -20.47 -14.02
N ASP A 158 7.16 -20.57 -12.69
CA ASP A 158 6.29 -21.54 -12.02
C ASP A 158 4.86 -21.02 -11.78
N ARG A 159 4.63 -19.72 -12.02
CA ARG A 159 3.40 -18.98 -11.69
C ARG A 159 2.96 -19.23 -10.25
N LYS A 160 3.89 -19.11 -9.31
CA LYS A 160 3.65 -19.40 -7.88
C LYS A 160 4.23 -18.33 -6.99
N ILE A 161 3.50 -18.04 -5.93
CA ILE A 161 3.97 -17.26 -4.78
C ILE A 161 4.55 -18.25 -3.77
N LEU A 162 5.79 -18.03 -3.35
CA LEU A 162 6.43 -18.82 -2.29
C LEU A 162 6.84 -17.90 -1.13
N GLN A 163 6.57 -18.38 0.08
CA GLN A 163 7.10 -17.79 1.29
C GLN A 163 8.56 -18.18 1.47
N LEU A 164 9.40 -17.18 1.71
CA LEU A 164 10.81 -17.40 1.99
C LEU A 164 11.03 -17.70 3.48
N PRO A 165 12.11 -18.42 3.85
CA PRO A 165 12.41 -18.72 5.26
C PRO A 165 12.75 -17.51 6.12
N TYR A 166 13.16 -16.40 5.49
CA TYR A 166 13.60 -15.19 6.17
C TYR A 166 12.40 -14.35 6.64
N TYR A 167 12.46 -13.89 7.88
CA TYR A 167 11.45 -13.02 8.50
C TYR A 167 12.11 -12.10 9.54
N ILE A 168 11.50 -10.94 9.77
CA ILE A 168 11.89 -9.97 10.80
C ILE A 168 10.94 -10.18 11.99
N PRO A 169 11.44 -10.53 13.19
CA PRO A 169 10.59 -10.79 14.35
C PRO A 169 9.99 -9.51 14.95
N ALA A 170 8.88 -9.65 15.68
CA ALA A 170 8.17 -8.52 16.29
C ALA A 170 8.88 -7.90 17.51
N ASN A 171 9.69 -8.70 18.21
CA ASN A 171 10.23 -8.42 19.53
C ASN A 171 11.70 -7.96 19.52
N ILE A 172 12.10 -7.24 18.47
CA ILE A 172 13.51 -6.85 18.27
C ILE A 172 14.04 -5.91 19.37
N ILE A 173 13.19 -5.09 19.98
CA ILE A 173 13.59 -4.05 20.95
C ILE A 173 13.36 -4.48 22.41
N SER A 174 12.65 -5.59 22.67
CA SER A 174 12.42 -6.04 24.05
C SER A 174 13.69 -6.56 24.74
N ASP A 175 14.64 -7.09 23.97
CA ASP A 175 15.76 -7.86 24.51
C ASP A 175 16.94 -6.99 24.99
N GLU A 176 17.09 -5.75 24.50
CA GLU A 176 18.24 -4.91 24.87
C GLU A 176 17.98 -3.93 26.03
N ASP A 177 16.74 -3.48 26.26
CA ASP A 177 16.44 -2.41 27.23
C ASP A 177 15.45 -2.80 28.35
N GLY A 178 15.04 -4.07 28.45
CA GLY A 178 14.08 -4.51 29.49
C GLY A 178 12.71 -3.83 29.40
N MET A 179 12.40 -3.26 28.24
CA MET A 179 11.13 -2.60 27.96
C MET A 179 10.08 -3.65 27.62
N SER A 180 9.09 -3.79 28.50
CA SER A 180 7.87 -4.55 28.21
C SER A 180 7.09 -3.80 27.13
N LEU A 181 7.29 -4.17 25.86
CA LEU A 181 6.43 -3.75 24.76
C LEU A 181 5.02 -4.32 24.98
N PRO A 182 3.95 -3.59 24.61
CA PRO A 182 2.61 -4.17 24.58
C PRO A 182 2.62 -5.45 23.75
N ASP A 183 1.85 -6.46 24.18
CA ASP A 183 1.96 -7.83 23.67
C ASP A 183 1.71 -7.99 22.14
N GLN A 184 1.25 -6.95 21.43
CA GLN A 184 1.00 -6.97 19.98
C GLN A 184 1.17 -5.57 19.39
N LEU A 185 2.25 -5.32 18.63
CA LEU A 185 2.41 -4.11 17.82
C LEU A 185 2.21 -4.44 16.35
N SER A 186 1.12 -3.95 15.76
CA SER A 186 0.84 -4.16 14.34
C SER A 186 1.83 -3.39 13.45
N VAL A 187 2.29 -4.03 12.36
CA VAL A 187 3.10 -3.37 11.34
C VAL A 187 2.19 -2.59 10.40
N ILE A 188 2.22 -1.27 10.48
CA ILE A 188 1.39 -0.38 9.67
C ILE A 188 2.05 -0.01 8.34
N GLY A 189 3.38 -0.08 8.27
CA GLY A 189 4.12 0.25 7.07
C GLY A 189 5.41 -0.55 6.93
N VAL A 190 5.65 -1.04 5.73
CA VAL A 190 6.94 -1.61 5.34
C VAL A 190 7.36 -0.93 4.05
N LEU A 191 8.56 -0.35 4.01
CA LEU A 191 9.10 0.28 2.81
C LEU A 191 10.54 -0.17 2.58
N HIS A 192 10.89 -0.51 1.34
CA HIS A 192 12.29 -0.64 0.96
C HIS A 192 12.96 0.74 1.00
N GLN A 193 14.21 0.84 1.44
CA GLN A 193 14.94 2.10 1.35
C GLN A 193 15.41 2.35 -0.10
N PRO A 194 15.02 3.47 -0.73
CA PRO A 194 15.49 3.86 -2.05
C PRO A 194 17.01 3.90 -2.13
N CYS A 195 17.57 3.58 -3.30
CA CYS A 195 19.01 3.60 -3.57
C CYS A 195 19.89 2.72 -2.66
N SER A 196 19.31 1.91 -1.77
CA SER A 196 20.03 0.86 -1.05
C SER A 196 20.26 -0.35 -1.97
N PRO A 197 21.22 -1.25 -1.67
CA PRO A 197 21.41 -2.48 -2.44
C PRO A 197 20.27 -3.51 -2.26
N GLY A 198 19.11 -3.10 -1.74
CA GLY A 198 17.93 -3.92 -1.55
C GLY A 198 17.87 -4.66 -0.21
N ASN A 199 18.83 -4.41 0.68
CA ASN A 199 18.91 -5.03 2.01
C ASN A 199 18.29 -4.17 3.13
N ARG A 200 18.01 -2.89 2.87
CA ARG A 200 17.51 -1.95 3.89
C ARG A 200 15.99 -1.89 3.86
N ILE A 201 15.37 -2.19 4.99
CA ILE A 201 13.92 -2.29 5.15
C ILE A 201 13.49 -1.37 6.28
N LEU A 202 12.58 -0.45 6.00
CA LEU A 202 11.92 0.35 7.02
C LEU A 202 10.68 -0.38 7.50
N VAL A 203 10.52 -0.51 8.81
CA VAL A 203 9.32 -1.09 9.45
C VAL A 203 8.75 -0.06 10.42
N ALA A 204 7.48 0.29 10.25
CA ALA A 204 6.76 1.23 11.09
C ALA A 204 5.62 0.51 11.84
N TYR A 205 5.55 0.75 13.14
CA TYR A 205 4.62 0.12 14.07
C TYR A 205 3.56 1.10 14.56
N GLU A 206 2.40 0.56 14.93
CA GLU A 206 1.20 1.31 15.35
C GLU A 206 1.48 2.39 16.39
N ASN A 207 2.35 2.12 17.35
CA ASN A 207 2.71 3.04 18.44
C ASN A 207 3.70 4.16 18.06
N GLY A 208 4.01 4.32 16.78
CA GLY A 208 4.93 5.35 16.31
C GLY A 208 6.41 4.95 16.37
N LEU A 209 6.72 3.70 16.70
CA LEU A 209 8.06 3.15 16.57
C LEU A 209 8.37 2.92 15.08
N ILE A 210 9.55 3.32 14.66
CA ILE A 210 10.06 3.15 13.29
C ILE A 210 11.47 2.58 13.40
N ILE A 211 11.73 1.48 12.70
CA ILE A 211 13.05 0.88 12.62
C ILE A 211 13.53 0.82 11.17
N LEU A 212 14.83 1.01 10.99
CA LEU A 212 15.53 0.67 9.75
C LEU A 212 16.32 -0.61 10.00
N TRP A 213 16.03 -1.65 9.23
CA TRP A 213 16.59 -2.99 9.36
C TRP A 213 17.56 -3.31 8.21
N ASP A 214 18.67 -3.97 8.52
CA ASP A 214 19.60 -4.58 7.56
C ASP A 214 19.28 -6.07 7.38
N ALA A 215 18.72 -6.46 6.24
CA ALA A 215 18.44 -7.87 5.94
C ALA A 215 19.70 -8.71 5.64
N SER A 216 20.84 -8.08 5.33
CA SER A 216 22.11 -8.79 5.13
C SER A 216 22.86 -9.05 6.43
N GLU A 217 22.81 -8.11 7.36
CA GLU A 217 23.47 -8.21 8.68
C GLU A 217 22.53 -8.70 9.79
N ASP A 218 21.24 -8.88 9.47
CA ASP A 218 20.17 -9.33 10.38
C ASP A 218 20.06 -8.46 11.65
N GLN A 219 20.18 -7.14 11.47
CA GLN A 219 20.32 -6.18 12.57
C GLN A 219 19.58 -4.87 12.35
N VAL A 220 19.23 -4.22 13.45
CA VAL A 220 18.69 -2.85 13.45
C VAL A 220 19.81 -1.86 13.17
N VAL A 221 19.60 -1.01 12.17
CA VAL A 221 20.49 0.10 11.79
C VAL A 221 20.11 1.36 12.55
N LEU A 222 18.81 1.61 12.67
CA LEU A 222 18.26 2.84 13.23
C LEU A 222 16.94 2.55 13.94
N VAL A 223 16.73 3.21 15.06
CA VAL A 223 15.44 3.26 15.77
C VAL A 223 15.03 4.72 15.89
N ARG A 224 13.77 5.01 15.58
CA ARG A 224 13.11 6.31 15.78
C ARG A 224 11.78 6.08 16.47
N GLY A 225 11.39 6.97 17.37
CA GLY A 225 10.06 6.89 17.99
C GLY A 225 9.60 8.15 18.71
N SER A 226 8.39 8.09 19.25
CA SER A 226 7.74 9.20 19.97
C SER A 226 8.58 9.76 21.13
N LYS A 227 9.47 8.96 21.74
CA LYS A 227 10.35 9.41 22.84
C LYS A 227 11.45 10.36 22.37
N ASP A 228 11.95 10.19 21.14
CA ASP A 228 12.96 11.08 20.55
C ASP A 228 12.38 12.47 20.26
N LEU A 229 11.07 12.53 19.96
CA LEU A 229 10.33 13.78 19.82
C LEU A 229 10.21 14.51 21.17
N GLU A 230 9.85 13.81 22.24
CA GLU A 230 9.68 14.42 23.58
C GLU A 230 10.98 14.98 24.17
N LEU A 231 12.11 14.27 24.00
CA LEU A 231 13.42 14.76 24.42
C LEU A 231 13.75 16.11 23.79
N LYS A 232 13.43 16.30 22.50
CA LYS A 232 13.67 17.58 21.79
C LYS A 232 12.71 18.69 22.18
N TYR A 233 11.42 18.39 22.36
CA TYR A 233 10.48 19.40 22.87
C TYR A 233 10.91 19.93 24.24
N LYS A 234 11.50 19.08 25.09
CA LYS A 234 12.04 19.49 26.38
C LYS A 234 13.28 20.38 26.22
N THR A 235 14.19 20.06 25.30
CA THR A 235 15.39 20.87 25.02
C THR A 235 15.08 22.23 24.39
N VAL A 236 14.04 22.33 23.54
CA VAL A 236 13.63 23.61 22.91
C VAL A 236 13.02 24.59 23.93
N VAL A 237 12.53 24.13 25.08
CA VAL A 237 11.92 24.97 26.12
C VAL A 237 12.96 25.63 27.06
N ASP A 238 14.22 25.17 27.11
CA ASP A 238 15.21 25.68 28.07
C ASP A 238 16.13 26.82 27.57
N CYS A 239 15.93 27.33 26.34
CA CYS A 239 16.77 28.39 25.78
C CYS A 239 16.23 29.82 25.97
N VAL A 240 15.11 30.03 26.66
CA VAL A 240 14.60 31.38 26.97
C VAL A 240 14.71 31.66 28.46
N LYS A 241 15.92 31.98 28.92
CA LYS A 241 16.09 32.61 30.24
C LYS A 241 15.66 34.07 30.17
N GLY A 242 14.56 34.39 30.86
CA GLY A 242 14.52 35.63 31.61
C GLY A 242 13.16 36.31 31.73
N THR A 243 12.23 35.75 32.50
CA THR A 243 11.52 36.54 33.54
C THR A 243 10.87 35.61 34.54
N LYS A 244 11.14 35.82 35.83
CA LYS A 244 10.46 35.14 36.94
C LYS A 244 9.00 35.57 36.99
N HIS A 245 8.07 34.64 36.84
CA HIS A 245 6.75 34.73 37.45
C HIS A 245 6.26 33.32 37.79
N ASP A 246 5.74 33.18 39.01
CA ASP A 246 5.36 31.94 39.66
C ASP A 246 4.37 31.11 38.82
N LEU A 247 4.75 29.87 38.50
CA LEU A 247 3.91 28.87 37.84
C LEU A 247 3.37 27.89 38.89
N PRO A 248 2.09 27.52 38.87
CA PRO A 248 1.56 26.46 39.71
C PRO A 248 2.03 25.07 39.22
N ASP A 249 2.47 24.24 40.18
CA ASP A 249 3.01 22.88 40.07
C ASP A 249 2.02 21.82 39.52
N HIS A 250 1.44 22.02 38.33
CA HIS A 250 0.52 21.05 37.73
C HIS A 250 0.74 20.83 36.23
N LEU A 251 1.94 20.42 35.81
CA LEU A 251 2.19 19.86 34.47
C LEU A 251 3.23 18.72 34.50
N SER A 252 3.14 17.82 35.48
CA SER A 252 4.01 16.63 35.56
C SER A 252 3.30 15.30 35.35
N ASN A 253 2.10 15.29 34.77
CA ASN A 253 1.33 14.06 34.48
C ASN A 253 0.37 14.24 33.29
N GLN A 254 0.82 14.77 32.15
CA GLN A 254 0.12 14.51 30.89
C GLN A 254 0.77 13.28 30.26
N ASN A 255 -0.03 12.22 30.14
CA ASN A 255 0.32 10.88 29.69
C ASN A 255 1.30 10.90 28.49
N GLN A 256 2.30 10.02 28.59
CA GLN A 256 3.18 9.54 27.52
C GLN A 256 2.35 8.97 26.35
N MET A 257 1.70 9.82 25.56
CA MET A 257 0.90 9.36 24.43
C MET A 257 1.82 9.14 23.24
N GLU A 258 2.20 7.88 23.06
CA GLU A 258 2.70 7.35 21.79
C GLU A 258 1.77 7.82 20.66
N LYS A 259 2.34 8.46 19.63
CA LYS A 259 1.56 8.96 18.50
C LYS A 259 1.34 7.84 17.50
N GLU A 260 0.09 7.53 17.22
CA GLU A 260 -0.28 6.53 16.21
C GLU A 260 0.00 7.05 14.80
N ILE A 261 0.78 6.29 14.03
CA ILE A 261 1.07 6.59 12.63
C ILE A 261 -0.12 6.18 11.77
N SER A 262 -0.53 7.06 10.85
CA SER A 262 -1.62 6.82 9.91
C SER A 262 -1.16 6.70 8.45
N SER A 263 -0.03 7.30 8.10
CA SER A 263 0.56 7.20 6.76
C SER A 263 2.06 7.48 6.80
N LEU A 264 2.80 6.98 5.81
CA LEU A 264 4.23 7.23 5.66
C LEU A 264 4.67 7.14 4.20
N CYS A 265 5.69 7.93 3.84
CA CYS A 265 6.38 7.80 2.55
C CYS A 265 7.81 8.33 2.65
N TRP A 266 8.70 7.82 1.81
CA TRP A 266 10.02 8.44 1.64
C TRP A 266 9.87 9.84 1.04
N ALA A 267 10.49 10.84 1.65
CA ALA A 267 10.50 12.23 1.18
C ALA A 267 11.85 12.62 0.55
N SER A 268 12.61 11.62 0.10
CA SER A 268 13.95 11.79 -0.47
C SER A 268 14.26 10.65 -1.44
N GLU A 269 15.05 10.94 -2.48
CA GLU A 269 15.44 9.94 -3.48
C GLU A 269 16.44 8.92 -2.97
N ASN A 270 17.30 9.33 -2.05
CA ASN A 270 18.33 8.48 -1.43
C ASN A 270 17.83 7.75 -0.18
N GLY A 271 16.55 7.92 0.19
CA GLY A 271 16.00 7.34 1.41
C GLY A 271 16.60 7.90 2.70
N SER A 272 17.07 9.15 2.71
CA SER A 272 17.59 9.82 3.92
C SER A 272 16.51 10.52 4.74
N VAL A 273 15.37 10.87 4.15
CA VAL A 273 14.26 11.57 4.83
C VAL A 273 12.99 10.76 4.66
N LEU A 274 12.32 10.52 5.78
CA LEU A 274 11.03 9.85 5.87
C LEU A 274 9.96 10.85 6.35
N ALA A 275 8.86 10.98 5.61
CA ALA A 275 7.68 11.71 6.06
C ALA A 275 6.69 10.75 6.73
N VAL A 276 6.22 11.12 7.91
CA VAL A 276 5.29 10.31 8.72
C VAL A 276 4.11 11.17 9.12
N GLY A 277 2.91 10.72 8.77
CA GLY A 277 1.64 11.31 9.12
C GLY A 277 1.02 10.58 10.29
N TYR A 278 0.43 11.33 11.23
CA TYR A 278 -0.16 10.78 12.44
C TYR A 278 -1.67 10.97 12.48
N VAL A 279 -2.33 10.18 13.33
CA VAL A 279 -3.78 10.24 13.56
C VAL A 279 -4.23 11.61 14.09
N ASP A 280 -3.36 12.34 14.79
CA ASP A 280 -3.63 13.68 15.32
C ASP A 280 -3.48 14.82 14.30
N GLY A 281 -3.15 14.49 13.05
CA GLY A 281 -2.96 15.41 11.93
C GLY A 281 -1.56 16.04 11.86
N ASP A 282 -0.61 15.62 12.69
CA ASP A 282 0.80 16.03 12.54
C ASP A 282 1.47 15.31 11.37
N ILE A 283 2.43 16.00 10.74
CA ILE A 283 3.37 15.40 9.80
C ILE A 283 4.77 15.67 10.34
N VAL A 284 5.58 14.62 10.46
CA VAL A 284 6.96 14.72 10.94
C VAL A 284 7.90 14.15 9.89
N PHE A 285 8.95 14.91 9.58
CA PHE A 285 10.07 14.48 8.77
C PHE A 285 11.17 13.97 9.68
N TRP A 286 11.53 12.71 9.49
CA TRP A 286 12.60 12.04 10.19
C TRP A 286 13.82 11.94 9.29
N ASP A 287 14.96 12.33 9.84
CA ASP A 287 16.25 12.02 9.26
C ASP A 287 16.63 10.56 9.57
N ILE A 288 16.71 9.78 8.49
CA ILE A 288 17.07 8.37 8.40
C ILE A 288 18.45 8.22 7.75
N SER A 289 19.19 9.32 7.53
CA SER A 289 20.58 9.23 7.10
C SER A 289 21.39 8.45 8.15
N ASN A 290 22.19 7.50 7.66
CA ASN A 290 23.14 6.80 8.49
C ASN A 290 24.42 7.62 8.52
N ASP A 291 24.64 8.37 9.59
CA ASP A 291 25.87 9.13 9.79
C ASP A 291 27.04 8.17 10.08
N VAL A 292 27.62 7.60 9.03
CA VAL A 292 28.88 6.82 9.11
C VAL A 292 30.08 7.78 9.06
N SER A 293 29.97 8.97 9.66
CA SER A 293 31.07 9.92 9.78
C SER A 293 31.87 9.64 11.05
N SER A 294 32.98 8.92 10.87
CA SER A 294 34.14 8.78 11.76
C SER A 294 33.88 8.50 13.24
N LYS A 295 34.12 7.23 13.64
CA LYS A 295 34.77 6.96 14.93
C LYS A 295 36.11 7.70 14.96
N ASP A 296 36.10 8.95 15.39
CA ASP A 296 37.19 9.58 16.15
C ASP A 296 36.76 11.02 16.53
N TRP A 297 36.78 11.25 17.84
CA TRP A 297 36.64 12.51 18.60
C TRP A 297 35.24 12.92 19.12
N GLY A 298 35.06 12.69 20.43
CA GLY A 298 34.27 13.56 21.33
C GLY A 298 32.79 13.21 21.55
N PRO A 299 32.23 13.46 22.74
CA PRO A 299 30.79 13.39 22.97
C PRO A 299 30.14 14.65 22.37
N GLU A 300 30.03 14.70 21.04
CA GLU A 300 29.14 15.64 20.37
C GLU A 300 27.88 14.87 19.97
N GLU A 301 26.76 15.25 20.58
CA GLU A 301 25.42 14.73 20.32
C GLU A 301 25.15 14.80 18.81
N SER A 302 25.01 13.64 18.16
CA SER A 302 24.58 13.58 16.77
C SER A 302 23.23 14.30 16.65
N ALA A 303 23.22 15.42 15.93
CA ALA A 303 22.04 16.27 15.80
C ALA A 303 21.00 15.56 14.92
N ASP A 304 20.19 14.67 15.51
CA ASP A 304 19.04 14.07 14.84
C ASP A 304 18.13 15.21 14.36
N SER A 305 18.06 15.46 13.06
CA SER A 305 17.20 16.50 12.51
C SER A 305 15.78 15.97 12.40
N VAL A 306 14.86 16.51 13.20
CA VAL A 306 13.43 16.17 13.13
C VAL A 306 12.67 17.47 12.90
N VAL A 307 11.95 17.53 11.78
CA VAL A 307 11.18 18.71 11.40
C VAL A 307 9.70 18.36 11.44
N LYS A 308 8.96 19.06 12.28
CA LYS A 308 7.50 18.94 12.34
C LYS A 308 6.85 19.93 11.38
N LEU A 309 6.01 19.42 10.49
CA LEU A 309 5.13 20.20 9.65
C LEU A 309 3.70 20.10 10.20
N GLN A 310 3.12 21.24 10.54
CA GLN A 310 1.74 21.34 11.02
C GLN A 310 0.93 22.15 10.02
N LEU A 311 -0.05 21.50 9.38
CA LEU A 311 -0.88 22.14 8.35
C LEU A 311 -1.89 23.12 8.94
N ALA A 312 -2.41 22.83 10.14
CA ALA A 312 -3.41 23.64 10.83
C ALA A 312 -3.09 23.79 12.31
N SER A 313 -3.35 24.99 12.86
CA SER A 313 -3.16 25.29 14.29
C SER A 313 -4.36 24.93 15.17
N GLY A 314 -5.45 24.42 14.57
CA GLY A 314 -6.68 24.09 15.28
C GLY A 314 -6.57 22.83 16.14
N ASN A 315 -7.32 22.78 17.24
CA ASN A 315 -7.33 21.65 18.19
C ASN A 315 -8.03 20.37 17.68
N ARG A 316 -8.74 20.44 16.54
CA ARG A 316 -9.42 19.30 15.92
C ARG A 316 -8.95 19.18 14.48
N ARG A 317 -8.02 18.26 14.24
CA ARG A 317 -7.49 17.95 12.92
C ARG A 317 -7.87 16.54 12.53
N LEU A 318 -8.03 16.32 11.24
CA LEU A 318 -8.25 14.99 10.69
C LEU A 318 -6.93 14.22 10.63
N PRO A 319 -6.96 12.87 10.67
CA PRO A 319 -5.77 12.06 10.47
C PRO A 319 -5.13 12.34 9.09
N VAL A 320 -3.82 12.15 8.98
CA VAL A 320 -3.12 12.23 7.69
C VAL A 320 -3.30 10.90 6.96
N ILE A 321 -4.17 10.86 5.96
CA ILE A 321 -4.63 9.62 5.32
C ILE A 321 -3.70 9.20 4.18
N VAL A 322 -3.22 10.15 3.37
CA VAL A 322 -2.29 9.87 2.27
C VAL A 322 -1.10 10.81 2.33
N LEU A 323 0.08 10.22 2.24
CA LEU A 323 1.35 10.92 1.99
C LEU A 323 1.99 10.32 0.74
N HIS A 324 2.31 11.17 -0.22
CA HIS A 324 3.01 10.73 -1.42
C HIS A 324 4.03 11.77 -1.85
N TRP A 325 5.28 11.35 -1.99
CA TRP A 325 6.37 12.18 -2.47
C TRP A 325 6.54 12.04 -3.99
N SER A 326 6.72 13.16 -4.68
CA SER A 326 7.10 13.18 -6.09
C SER A 326 8.28 14.10 -6.31
N MET A 327 9.21 13.68 -7.15
CA MET A 327 10.28 14.56 -7.62
C MET A 327 9.72 15.59 -8.61
N THR A 328 10.21 16.82 -8.55
CA THR A 328 10.06 17.80 -9.63
C THR A 328 11.39 17.97 -10.36
N GLY A 329 11.54 17.28 -11.49
CA GLY A 329 12.71 17.41 -12.35
C GLY A 329 12.69 18.71 -13.15
N SER A 330 13.13 19.82 -12.55
CA SER A 330 13.54 21.03 -13.26
C SER A 330 15.03 21.22 -13.04
N CYS A 331 15.78 21.35 -14.14
CA CYS A 331 17.24 21.26 -14.24
C CYS A 331 18.07 22.22 -13.38
N ASN A 332 17.47 23.09 -12.57
CA ASN A 332 18.19 24.05 -11.72
C ASN A 332 17.82 24.00 -10.23
N HIS A 333 16.82 23.21 -9.82
CA HIS A 333 16.44 23.04 -8.42
C HIS A 333 16.15 21.56 -8.14
N GLN A 334 17.05 20.89 -7.40
CA GLN A 334 16.77 19.59 -6.78
C GLN A 334 15.78 19.85 -5.64
N GLY A 335 14.51 19.67 -5.95
CA GLY A 335 13.41 19.80 -5.01
C GLY A 335 12.32 18.79 -5.34
N GLY A 336 11.42 18.58 -4.39
CA GLY A 336 10.28 17.70 -4.61
C GLY A 336 9.02 18.22 -3.95
N GLN A 337 7.94 17.54 -4.28
CA GLN A 337 6.60 17.85 -3.85
C GLN A 337 6.09 16.74 -2.96
N LEU A 338 5.67 17.09 -1.75
CA LEU A 338 4.88 16.20 -0.92
C LEU A 338 3.40 16.51 -1.14
N PHE A 339 2.67 15.50 -1.58
CA PHE A 339 1.22 15.52 -1.64
C PHE A 339 0.66 14.96 -0.34
N VAL A 340 -0.23 15.73 0.28
CA VAL A 340 -0.86 15.37 1.55
C VAL A 340 -2.37 15.39 1.39
N TYR A 341 -3.04 14.31 1.79
CA TYR A 341 -4.49 14.26 1.97
C TYR A 341 -4.81 13.96 3.44
N GLY A 342 -5.59 14.85 4.07
CA GLY A 342 -5.85 14.83 5.52
C GLY A 342 -4.92 15.76 6.31
N GLY A 343 -4.98 15.69 7.65
CA GLY A 343 -4.17 16.55 8.54
C GLY A 343 -4.74 17.94 8.84
N ASP A 344 -5.74 18.39 8.08
CA ASP A 344 -6.42 19.69 8.27
C ASP A 344 -7.86 19.51 8.79
N GLN A 345 -8.58 20.61 8.97
CA GLN A 345 -9.98 20.65 9.40
C GLN A 345 -10.92 20.22 8.28
N ILE A 346 -12.12 19.81 8.67
CA ILE A 346 -13.16 19.43 7.71
C ILE A 346 -13.53 20.64 6.83
N GLY A 347 -13.48 20.47 5.51
CA GLY A 347 -13.79 21.53 4.54
C GLY A 347 -12.59 22.36 4.05
N SER A 348 -11.37 22.05 4.49
CA SER A 348 -10.13 22.58 3.88
C SER A 348 -9.88 21.98 2.49
N GLU A 349 -8.97 22.60 1.72
CA GLU A 349 -8.53 22.04 0.43
C GLU A 349 -8.02 20.61 0.60
N GLU A 350 -8.48 19.72 -0.27
CA GLU A 350 -8.30 18.28 -0.11
C GLU A 350 -6.85 17.83 -0.25
N VAL A 351 -6.05 18.52 -1.07
CA VAL A 351 -4.65 18.15 -1.33
C VAL A 351 -3.74 19.36 -1.16
N LEU A 352 -2.83 19.26 -0.19
CA LEU A 352 -1.78 20.26 0.02
C LEU A 352 -0.50 19.79 -0.68
N THR A 353 0.10 20.69 -1.47
CA THR A 353 1.41 20.47 -2.10
C THR A 353 2.45 21.27 -1.35
N VAL A 354 3.40 20.59 -0.71
CA VAL A 354 4.52 21.23 -0.01
C VAL A 354 5.77 21.10 -0.87
N TRP A 355 6.40 22.23 -1.15
CA TRP A 355 7.65 22.30 -1.91
C TRP A 355 8.83 22.31 -0.96
N PHE A 356 9.80 21.45 -1.22
CA PHE A 356 11.07 21.39 -0.50
C PHE A 356 12.22 21.76 -1.41
#